data_AF-A0A8H8Z9Q2-F1
#
_entry.id   AF-A0A8H8Z9Q2-F1
#
_cell.length_a   1.000
_cell.length_b   1.000
_cell.length_c   1.000
_cell.angle_alpha   90.00
_cell.angle_beta   90.00
_cell.angle_gamma   90.00
#
_symmetry.space_group_name_H-M   'P 1'
#
loop_
_entity.id
_entity.type
_entity.pdbx_description
1 polymer ?
#
loop_
_entity_poly.entity_id
_entity_poly.type
_entity_poly.pdbx_seq_one_letter_code
_entity_poly.pdbx_strand_id
1 'polypeptide(L)' 'MIDLTERYELIKAISERLKEQPNKPKRIKSFTSSKQKNRIRKIAKWCLDKLPSDCQIVGEDGNYYLVR' A
#
# COMPACT_ATOMS: atom_id res chain seq x y z
N MET A 1 -9.68 -42.81 -6.92
CA MET A 1 -8.68 -41.93 -7.57
C MET A 1 -9.45 -40.97 -8.44
N ILE A 2 -9.23 -39.67 -8.31
CA ILE A 2 -9.84 -38.69 -9.22
C ILE A 2 -9.16 -38.84 -10.58
N ASP A 3 -9.96 -38.95 -11.62
CA ASP A 3 -9.47 -39.07 -12.98
C ASP A 3 -8.72 -37.79 -13.37
N LEU A 4 -7.50 -37.95 -13.88
CA LEU A 4 -6.64 -36.82 -14.21
C LEU A 4 -7.22 -35.99 -15.36
N THR A 5 -7.99 -36.64 -16.23
CA THR A 5 -8.68 -36.02 -17.37
C THR A 5 -9.78 -35.08 -16.89
N GLU A 6 -10.67 -35.56 -16.02
CA GLU A 6 -11.74 -34.73 -15.42
C GLU A 6 -11.18 -33.51 -14.69
N ARG A 7 -10.06 -33.68 -13.99
CA ARG A 7 -9.35 -32.58 -13.33
C ARG A 7 -8.84 -31.54 -14.31
N TYR A 8 -8.27 -31.98 -15.42
CA TYR A 8 -7.71 -31.08 -16.43
C TYR A 8 -8.82 -30.29 -17.13
N GLU A 9 -9.92 -30.94 -17.49
CA GLU A 9 -11.08 -30.29 -18.11
C GLU A 9 -11.71 -29.23 -17.20
N LEU A 10 -11.84 -29.54 -15.91
CA LEU A 10 -12.37 -28.61 -14.92
C LEU A 10 -11.47 -27.38 -14.75
N ILE A 11 -10.14 -27.58 -14.69
CA ILE A 11 -9.17 -26.47 -14.63
C ILE A 11 -9.25 -25.62 -15.90
N LYS A 12 -9.34 -26.26 -17.06
CA LYS A 12 -9.44 -25.56 -18.35
C LYS A 12 -10.69 -24.68 -18.41
N ALA A 13 -11.86 -25.23 -18.06
CA ALA A 13 -13.13 -24.50 -18.05
C ALA A 13 -13.12 -23.29 -17.08
N ILE A 14 -12.54 -23.46 -15.89
CA ILE A 14 -12.37 -22.36 -14.92
C ILE A 14 -11.45 -21.27 -15.49
N SER A 15 -10.35 -21.65 -16.14
CA SER A 15 -9.38 -20.70 -16.69
C SER A 15 -9.97 -19.86 -17.83
N GLU A 16 -10.80 -20.45 -18.69
CA GLU A 16 -11.50 -19.74 -19.76
C GLU A 16 -12.50 -18.74 -19.18
N ARG A 17 -13.30 -19.16 -18.20
CA ARG A 17 -14.26 -18.29 -17.51
C ARG A 17 -13.60 -17.12 -16.78
N LEU A 18 -12.39 -17.31 -16.23
CA LEU A 18 -11.63 -16.23 -15.56
C LEU A 18 -11.11 -15.19 -16.55
N LYS A 19 -10.76 -15.56 -17.78
CA LYS A 19 -10.32 -14.61 -18.83
C LYS A 19 -11.46 -13.71 -19.29
N GLU A 20 -12.68 -14.23 -19.30
CA GLU A 20 -13.89 -13.48 -19.69
C GLU A 20 -14.38 -12.52 -18.60
N GLN A 21 -13.85 -12.61 -17.38
CA GLN A 21 -14.27 -11.70 -16.32
C GLN A 21 -13.87 -10.26 -16.66
N PRO A 22 -14.82 -9.30 -16.60
CA PRO A 22 -14.49 -7.91 -16.83
C PRO A 22 -13.48 -7.46 -15.78
N ASN A 23 -12.37 -6.87 -16.25
CA ASN A 23 -11.37 -6.30 -15.36
C ASN A 23 -12.05 -5.32 -14.40
N LYS A 24 -11.84 -5.53 -13.09
CA LYS A 24 -12.34 -4.60 -12.07
C LYS A 24 -11.86 -3.20 -12.46
N PRO A 25 -12.76 -2.19 -12.51
CA PRO A 25 -12.35 -0.84 -12.86
C PRO A 25 -11.23 -0.42 -11.90
N LYS A 26 -10.11 0.04 -12.46
CA LYS A 26 -9.02 0.59 -11.67
C LYS A 26 -9.62 1.69 -10.82
N ARG A 27 -9.62 1.51 -9.50
CA ARG A 27 -10.07 2.54 -8.56
C ARG A 27 -9.17 3.75 -8.77
N ILE A 28 -9.65 4.72 -9.54
CA ILE A 28 -9.00 6.02 -9.68
C ILE A 28 -9.06 6.61 -8.28
N LYS A 29 -7.96 6.48 -7.53
CA LYS A 29 -7.75 7.33 -6.37
C LYS A 29 -7.70 8.72 -6.96
N SER A 30 -8.78 9.49 -6.82
CA SER A 30 -8.72 10.90 -7.11
C SER A 30 -7.52 11.43 -6.32
N PHE A 31 -6.49 11.84 -7.05
CA PHE A 31 -5.46 12.69 -6.49
C PHE A 31 -6.14 14.03 -6.23
N THR A 32 -7.01 14.07 -5.22
CA THR A 32 -7.24 15.32 -4.53
C THR A 32 -5.86 15.70 -4.03
N SER A 33 -5.25 16.69 -4.68
CA SER A 33 -4.17 17.49 -4.13
C SER A 33 -4.72 18.23 -2.91
N SER A 34 -5.17 17.49 -1.90
CA SER A 34 -5.45 18.05 -0.61
C SER A 34 -4.08 18.43 -0.10
N LYS A 35 -3.80 19.75 -0.06
CA LYS A 35 -2.81 20.40 0.80
C LYS A 35 -2.12 19.36 1.67
N GLN A 36 -0.86 19.01 1.37
CA GLN A 36 -0.06 18.19 2.27
C GLN A 36 -0.04 18.93 3.61
N LYS A 37 -1.02 18.63 4.47
CA LYS A 37 -1.06 19.15 5.82
C LYS A 37 0.15 18.52 6.45
N ASN A 38 1.14 19.35 6.80
CA ASN A 38 2.36 18.94 7.50
C ASN A 38 1.96 17.96 8.60
N ARG A 39 2.20 16.67 8.35
CA ARG A 39 1.66 15.62 9.19
C ARG A 39 2.67 15.38 10.29
N ILE A 40 2.40 15.97 11.45
CA ILE A 40 3.21 15.80 12.65
C ILE A 40 3.10 14.34 13.11
N ARG A 41 4.24 13.66 13.27
CA ARG A 41 4.29 12.27 13.77
C ARG A 41 5.29 12.16 14.91
N LYS A 42 4.92 11.48 15.99
CA LYS A 42 5.87 11.16 17.07
C LYS A 42 6.93 10.17 16.57
N ILE A 43 8.19 10.43 16.87
CA ILE A 43 9.33 9.57 16.54
C ILE A 43 10.13 9.26 17.80
N ALA A 44 10.72 8.07 17.86
CA ALA A 44 11.66 7.70 18.91
C ALA A 44 13.06 8.29 18.66
N LYS A 45 13.79 8.63 19.73
CA LYS A 45 15.11 9.27 19.67
C LYS A 45 16.13 8.52 18.79
N TRP A 46 16.10 7.19 18.80
CA TRP A 46 17.04 6.36 18.03
C TRP A 46 16.79 6.37 16.51
N CYS A 47 15.67 6.96 16.05
CA CYS A 47 15.37 7.09 14.63
C CYS A 47 15.83 8.42 14.02
N LEU A 48 16.31 9.38 14.82
CA LEU A 48 16.62 10.73 14.35
C LEU A 48 17.74 10.73 13.29
N ASP A 49 18.74 9.85 13.44
CA ASP A 49 19.86 9.72 12.50
C ASP A 49 19.44 9.14 11.13
N LYS A 50 18.25 8.55 11.05
CA LYS A 50 17.71 7.89 9.84
C LYS A 50 16.68 8.76 9.13
N LEU A 51 16.54 10.03 9.51
CA LEU A 51 15.55 10.91 8.92
C LEU A 51 16.01 11.43 7.55
N PRO A 52 15.10 11.50 6.57
CA PRO A 52 15.34 12.18 5.31
C PRO A 52 15.74 13.66 5.50
N SER A 53 16.57 14.21 4.61
CA SER A 53 17.10 15.57 4.73
C SER A 53 16.05 16.68 4.60
N ASP A 54 14.88 16.38 4.04
CA ASP A 54 13.73 17.29 3.88
C ASP A 54 12.87 17.41 5.15
N CYS A 55 13.23 16.70 6.23
CA CYS A 55 12.44 16.65 7.44
C CYS A 55 12.88 17.68 8.49
N GLN A 56 11.90 18.27 9.19
CA GLN A 56 12.15 19.11 10.36
C GLN A 56 11.72 18.38 11.64
N ILE A 57 12.57 18.43 12.67
CA ILE A 57 12.27 17.88 14.00
C ILE A 57 11.79 19.04 14.89
N VAL A 58 10.71 18.83 15.63
CA VAL A 58 10.20 19.78 16.62
C VAL A 58 9.99 19.04 17.95
N GLY A 59 10.43 19.62 19.07
CA GLY A 59 10.22 19.12 20.43
C GLY A 59 11.50 19.07 21.28
N GLU A 60 11.49 19.76 22.43
CA GLU A 60 12.65 19.87 23.34
C GLU A 60 12.58 18.87 24.52
N ASP A 61 11.37 18.47 24.94
CA ASP A 61 11.14 17.68 26.16
C ASP A 61 11.27 16.15 25.99
N GLY A 62 12.17 15.71 25.10
CA GLY A 62 12.38 14.28 24.81
C GLY A 62 11.28 13.59 23.99
N ASN A 63 10.23 14.32 23.60
CA ASN A 63 9.25 13.91 22.60
C ASN A 63 9.59 14.56 21.26
N TYR A 64 10.08 13.77 20.30
CA TYR A 64 10.44 14.26 18.97
C TYR A 64 9.27 14.08 18.01
N TYR A 65 9.01 15.12 17.21
CA TYR A 65 8.01 15.07 16.16
C TYR A 65 8.60 15.34 14.78
N LEU A 66 8.24 14.51 13.80
CA LEU A 66 8.56 14.74 12.39
C LEU A 66 7.58 15.69 11.76
N VAL A 67 8.10 16.68 11.07
CA VAL A 67 7.36 17.49 10.11
C VAL A 67 7.94 17.20 8.73
N ARG A 68 7.08 16.82 7.78
CA ARG A 68 7.40 16.57 6.37
C ARG A 68 6.62 17.54 5.51
#